data_AF-A0A4R4PXS2-F1
#
_entry.id   AF-A0A4R4PXS2-F1
#
_cell.length_a   1.000
_cell.length_b   1.000
_cell.length_c   1.000
_cell.angle_alpha   90.00
_cell.angle_beta   90.00
_cell.angle_gamma   90.00
#
_symmetry.space_group_name_H-M   'P 1'
#
loop_
_entity.id
_entity.type
_entity.pdbx_description
1 polymer ?
#
loop_
_entity_poly.entity_id
_entity_poly.type
_entity_poly.pdbx_seq_one_letter_code
_entity_poly.pdbx_strand_id
1 'polypeptide(L)'
;MTVDLYVFLHGRWRRPASWSETERLITELIENSPIPEPRPVAEAVPEHVATGLRAVLAGLPALDRPYGGVTAEFGFAARQPGAADHLGGFVSLLRVVVNARTGHGALTWLVPQGSTARLDPSVADQVWISDNPTPPSVDPEVVADPCVPRYHHRRSTLPVGLLRAAVTEFCRSRTGDRPGRVSWTAGDLGGRRLDTPTREEYVTHCQDPWCENPEPAHPHH
;
A
#
# COMPACT_ATOMS: atom_id res chain seq x y z
N MET A 1 -28.56 -9.07 5.12
CA MET A 1 -28.11 -8.56 3.82
C MET A 1 -26.94 -9.42 3.39
N THR A 2 -26.99 -10.02 2.20
CA THR A 2 -25.88 -10.83 1.69
C THR A 2 -24.81 -9.89 1.15
N VAL A 3 -23.55 -10.10 1.53
CA VAL A 3 -22.41 -9.33 1.03
C VAL A 3 -21.50 -10.24 0.23
N ASP A 4 -21.01 -9.74 -0.89
CA ASP A 4 -20.06 -10.42 -1.77
C ASP A 4 -18.65 -9.87 -1.57
N LEU A 5 -17.65 -10.75 -1.71
CA LEU A 5 -16.25 -10.35 -1.75
C LEU A 5 -15.90 -9.84 -3.15
N TYR A 6 -15.30 -8.66 -3.21
CA TYR A 6 -14.70 -8.10 -4.42
C TYR A 6 -13.21 -7.86 -4.17
N VAL A 7 -12.40 -8.15 -5.18
CA VAL A 7 -10.96 -7.98 -5.15
C VAL A 7 -10.54 -7.09 -6.31
N PHE A 8 -9.90 -5.95 -6.01
CA PHE A 8 -9.22 -5.13 -7.01
C PHE A 8 -7.76 -5.51 -7.03
N LEU A 9 -7.28 -6.02 -8.15
CA LEU A 9 -5.89 -6.42 -8.34
C LEU A 9 -5.50 -6.16 -9.80
N HIS A 10 -4.33 -5.56 -10.02
CA HIS A 10 -3.82 -5.20 -11.35
C HIS A 10 -4.81 -4.34 -12.18
N GLY A 11 -5.46 -3.36 -11.53
CA GLY A 11 -6.38 -2.44 -12.20
C GLY A 11 -7.75 -3.04 -12.54
N ARG A 12 -8.09 -4.23 -12.03
CA ARG A 12 -9.34 -4.94 -12.37
C ARG A 12 -10.07 -5.44 -11.13
N TRP A 13 -11.37 -5.20 -11.09
CA TRP A 13 -12.27 -5.82 -10.12
C TRP A 13 -12.56 -7.28 -10.50
N ARG A 14 -12.46 -8.17 -9.52
CA ARG A 14 -12.79 -9.59 -9.63
C ARG A 14 -13.76 -9.96 -8.51
N ARG A 15 -14.74 -10.80 -8.81
CA ARG A 15 -15.67 -11.39 -7.82
C ARG A 15 -15.42 -12.91 -7.79
N PRO A 16 -14.62 -13.43 -6.85
CA PRO A 16 -14.37 -14.86 -6.78
C PRO A 16 -15.67 -15.62 -6.44
N ALA A 17 -15.99 -16.62 -7.26
CA ALA A 17 -17.16 -17.47 -7.11
C ALA A 17 -16.96 -18.60 -6.08
N SER A 18 -15.70 -18.90 -5.74
CA SER A 18 -15.34 -19.97 -4.80
C SER A 18 -14.14 -19.59 -3.93
N TRP A 19 -13.94 -20.34 -2.84
CA TRP A 19 -12.76 -20.18 -2.01
C TRP A 19 -11.45 -20.43 -2.78
N SER A 20 -11.42 -21.43 -3.65
CA SER A 20 -10.23 -21.75 -4.46
C SER A 20 -9.83 -20.61 -5.39
N GLU A 21 -10.80 -19.84 -5.90
CA GLU A 21 -10.52 -18.61 -6.66
C GLU A 21 -9.97 -17.50 -5.76
N THR A 22 -10.56 -17.29 -4.57
CA THR A 22 -10.04 -16.34 -3.59
C THR A 22 -8.59 -16.65 -3.21
N GLU A 23 -8.28 -17.91 -2.92
CA GLU A 23 -6.94 -18.37 -2.55
C GLU A 23 -5.92 -18.17 -3.67
N ARG A 24 -6.34 -18.33 -4.93
CA ARG A 24 -5.52 -17.99 -6.10
C ARG A 24 -5.21 -16.50 -6.15
N LEU A 25 -6.18 -15.63 -5.89
CA LEU A 25 -5.97 -14.17 -5.86
C LEU A 25 -5.04 -13.74 -4.72
N ILE A 26 -5.19 -14.33 -3.53
CA ILE A 26 -4.27 -14.09 -2.41
C ILE A 26 -2.85 -14.51 -2.77
N THR A 27 -2.71 -15.63 -3.47
CA THR A 27 -1.41 -16.15 -3.92
C THR A 27 -0.82 -15.31 -5.06
N GLU A 28 -1.65 -14.86 -6.01
CA GLU A 28 -1.26 -13.91 -7.06
C GLU A 28 -0.66 -12.64 -6.46
N LEU A 29 -1.31 -12.08 -5.43
CA LEU A 29 -0.84 -10.91 -4.70
C LEU A 29 0.45 -11.17 -3.91
N ILE A 30 0.51 -12.22 -3.10
CA ILE A 30 1.56 -12.37 -2.10
C ILE A 30 2.81 -13.07 -2.64
N GLU A 31 2.64 -14.04 -3.54
CA GLU A 31 3.74 -14.91 -4.01
C GLU A 31 4.13 -14.64 -5.46
N ASN A 32 3.18 -14.29 -6.32
CA ASN A 32 3.44 -14.07 -7.75
C ASN A 32 3.49 -12.60 -8.13
N SER A 33 3.71 -11.72 -7.15
CA SER A 33 4.04 -10.32 -7.44
C SER A 33 5.26 -10.32 -8.36
N PRO A 34 5.14 -9.93 -9.64
CA PRO A 34 6.28 -9.92 -10.53
C PRO A 34 7.32 -9.04 -9.87
N ILE A 35 8.54 -9.56 -9.68
CA ILE A 35 9.67 -8.69 -9.40
C ILE A 35 9.69 -7.75 -10.60
N PRO A 36 9.42 -6.46 -10.42
CA PRO A 36 9.46 -5.55 -11.55
C PRO A 36 10.82 -5.71 -12.21
N GLU A 37 10.81 -6.03 -13.51
CA GLU A 37 12.04 -6.17 -14.26
C GLU A 37 12.86 -4.89 -14.06
N PRO A 38 14.18 -4.99 -13.81
CA PRO A 38 15.02 -3.80 -13.85
C PRO A 38 14.77 -3.13 -15.19
N ARG A 39 14.45 -1.82 -15.20
CA ARG A 39 14.34 -1.08 -16.46
C ARG A 39 15.59 -1.38 -17.29
N PRO A 40 15.47 -1.54 -18.63
CA PRO A 40 16.65 -1.67 -19.48
C PRO A 40 17.63 -0.58 -19.09
N VAL A 41 18.87 -0.98 -18.77
CA VAL A 41 19.95 -0.07 -18.41
C VAL A 41 19.94 1.02 -19.47
N ALA A 42 19.68 2.27 -19.05
CA ALA A 42 19.70 3.40 -19.97
C ALA A 42 20.99 3.30 -20.79
N GLU A 43 20.89 3.35 -22.12
CA GLU A 43 22.05 3.33 -23.00
C GLU A 43 23.12 4.26 -22.44
N ALA A 44 24.37 3.79 -22.46
CA ALA A 44 25.49 4.54 -21.90
C ALA A 44 25.44 5.97 -22.40
N VAL A 45 25.22 6.91 -21.47
CA VAL A 45 25.11 8.34 -21.79
C VAL A 45 26.41 8.70 -22.54
N PRO A 46 26.31 9.20 -23.79
CA PRO A 46 27.49 9.48 -24.61
C PRO A 46 28.52 10.33 -23.86
N GLU A 47 29.82 10.05 -24.02
CA GLU A 47 30.90 10.74 -23.26
C GLU A 47 30.91 12.27 -23.38
N HIS A 48 30.29 12.82 -24.43
CA HIS A 48 30.17 14.26 -24.63
C HIS A 48 29.12 14.94 -23.73
N VAL A 49 28.33 14.15 -23.01
CA VAL A 49 27.37 14.66 -22.04
C VAL A 49 28.13 15.00 -20.76
N ALA A 50 28.27 16.31 -20.54
CA ALA A 50 29.19 16.95 -19.60
C ALA A 50 29.26 16.28 -18.22
N THR A 51 30.46 16.26 -17.63
CA THR A 51 30.76 15.85 -16.25
C THR A 51 29.74 16.37 -15.22
N GLY A 52 29.19 17.57 -15.45
CA GLY A 52 28.11 18.14 -14.64
C GLY A 52 26.81 17.34 -14.68
N LEU A 53 26.40 16.81 -15.83
CA LEU A 53 25.21 15.95 -15.92
C LEU A 53 25.45 14.60 -15.23
N ARG A 54 26.66 14.04 -15.27
CA ARG A 54 26.97 12.80 -14.52
C ARG A 54 26.88 13.00 -13.00
N ALA A 55 27.36 14.14 -12.48
CA ALA A 55 27.23 14.47 -11.06
C ALA A 55 25.76 14.71 -10.66
N VAL A 56 24.98 15.36 -11.54
CA VAL A 56 23.53 15.52 -11.36
C VAL A 56 22.82 14.18 -11.38
N LEU A 57 23.06 13.33 -12.38
CA LEU A 57 22.46 11.99 -12.49
C LEU A 57 22.84 11.07 -11.32
N ALA A 58 24.06 11.18 -10.79
CA ALA A 58 24.50 10.44 -9.60
C ALA A 58 23.92 10.99 -8.28
N GLY A 59 23.48 12.26 -8.28
CA GLY A 59 22.80 12.91 -7.16
C GLY A 59 21.26 12.83 -7.21
N LEU A 60 20.69 12.45 -8.37
CA LEU A 60 19.27 12.12 -8.47
C LEU A 60 18.98 10.87 -7.63
N PRO A 61 17.82 10.80 -6.95
CA PRO A 61 17.39 9.55 -6.36
C PRO A 61 17.30 8.51 -7.46
N ALA A 62 17.68 7.28 -7.11
CA ALA A 62 17.59 6.12 -7.97
C ALA A 62 16.19 5.99 -8.63
N LEU A 63 16.01 6.59 -9.81
CA LEU A 63 14.83 6.48 -10.70
C LEU A 63 14.65 5.05 -11.22
N ASP A 64 15.63 4.20 -10.93
CA ASP A 64 15.75 2.76 -11.14
C ASP A 64 15.04 1.92 -10.06
N ARG A 65 14.40 2.51 -9.05
CA ARG A 65 13.51 1.76 -8.16
C ARG A 65 12.14 1.64 -8.82
N PRO A 66 11.78 0.50 -9.43
CA PRO A 66 10.37 0.27 -9.73
C PRO A 66 9.63 0.41 -8.40
N TYR A 67 8.60 1.25 -8.33
CA TYR A 67 7.81 1.46 -7.12
C TYR A 67 7.24 0.10 -6.67
N GLY A 68 8.00 -0.55 -5.80
CA GLY A 68 8.17 -2.00 -5.78
C GLY A 68 7.12 -2.69 -4.93
N GLY A 69 5.87 -2.27 -5.08
CA GLY A 69 4.74 -2.78 -4.34
C GLY A 69 3.64 -3.29 -5.27
N VAL A 70 3.12 -4.49 -5.02
CA VAL A 70 1.81 -4.87 -5.57
C VAL A 70 0.75 -4.48 -4.56
N THR A 71 -0.23 -3.71 -5.02
CA THR A 71 -1.38 -3.29 -4.22
C THR A 71 -2.61 -4.08 -4.65
N ALA A 72 -3.37 -4.54 -3.67
CA ALA A 72 -4.71 -5.09 -3.86
C ALA A 72 -5.68 -4.54 -2.83
N GLU A 73 -6.96 -4.55 -3.19
CA GLU A 73 -8.04 -4.18 -2.28
C GLU A 73 -9.06 -5.31 -2.21
N PHE A 74 -9.38 -5.74 -1.00
CA PHE A 74 -10.40 -6.74 -0.71
C PHE A 74 -11.53 -6.05 0.00
N GLY A 75 -12.72 -6.05 -0.58
CA GLY A 75 -13.87 -5.37 0.02
C GLY A 75 -15.12 -6.22 -0.01
N PHE A 76 -15.95 -6.06 1.01
CA PHE A 76 -17.28 -6.67 1.06
C PHE A 76 -18.32 -5.64 0.63
N ALA A 77 -19.14 -5.94 -0.37
CA ALA A 77 -20.17 -5.03 -0.86
C ALA A 77 -21.48 -5.77 -1.13
N ALA A 78 -22.61 -5.07 -0.93
CA ALA A 78 -23.94 -5.59 -1.27
C ALA A 78 -24.22 -5.56 -2.78
N ARG A 79 -23.49 -4.72 -3.51
CA ARG A 79 -23.58 -4.55 -4.96
C ARG A 79 -22.17 -4.45 -5.54
N GLN A 80 -22.04 -4.77 -6.83
CA GLN A 80 -20.76 -4.60 -7.51
C GLN A 80 -20.34 -3.12 -7.50
N PRO A 81 -19.11 -2.80 -7.06
CA PRO A 81 -18.57 -1.45 -7.14
C PRO A 81 -18.48 -0.99 -8.60
N GLY A 82 -18.84 0.26 -8.85
CA GLY A 82 -18.63 0.88 -10.15
C GLY A 82 -17.15 1.21 -10.36
N ALA A 83 -16.69 1.25 -11.62
CA ALA A 83 -15.30 1.60 -11.91
C ALA A 83 -14.91 3.02 -11.46
N ALA A 84 -15.88 3.93 -11.35
CA ALA A 84 -15.70 5.31 -10.90
C ALA A 84 -15.96 5.52 -9.40
N ASP A 85 -16.53 4.51 -8.71
CA ASP A 85 -16.89 4.59 -7.29
C ASP A 85 -15.94 3.70 -6.49
N HIS A 86 -14.70 4.16 -6.32
CA HIS A 86 -13.62 3.36 -5.76
C HIS A 86 -13.87 2.91 -4.31
N LEU A 87 -14.72 3.62 -3.56
CA LEU A 87 -14.99 3.33 -2.14
C LEU A 87 -16.48 3.20 -1.82
N GLY A 88 -17.39 3.70 -2.68
CA GLY A 88 -18.82 3.64 -2.42
C GLY A 88 -19.40 2.24 -2.61
N GLY A 89 -20.28 1.86 -1.69
CA GLY A 89 -20.99 0.57 -1.71
C GLY A 89 -20.28 -0.56 -0.96
N PHE A 90 -19.05 -0.35 -0.48
CA PHE A 90 -18.38 -1.26 0.42
C PHE A 90 -18.87 -1.11 1.86
N VAL A 91 -19.05 -2.25 2.52
CA VAL A 91 -19.30 -2.38 3.96
C VAL A 91 -18.00 -2.15 4.71
N SER A 92 -16.91 -2.75 4.22
CA SER A 92 -15.55 -2.49 4.68
C SER A 92 -14.55 -2.81 3.57
N LEU A 93 -13.34 -2.29 3.71
CA LEU A 93 -12.25 -2.47 2.76
C LEU A 93 -10.97 -2.82 3.51
N LEU A 94 -10.26 -3.83 3.01
CA LEU A 94 -8.90 -4.20 3.40
C LEU A 94 -7.99 -3.98 2.19
N ARG A 95 -7.17 -2.93 2.24
CA ARG A 95 -6.07 -2.70 1.30
C ARG A 95 -4.83 -3.44 1.79
N VAL A 96 -4.15 -4.09 0.85
CA VAL A 96 -2.93 -4.85 1.07
C VAL A 96 -1.88 -4.34 0.11
N VAL A 97 -0.70 -4.00 0.61
CA VAL A 97 0.45 -3.63 -0.22
C VAL A 97 1.62 -4.53 0.13
N VAL A 98 2.30 -5.09 -0.87
CA VAL A 98 3.41 -6.03 -0.68
C VAL A 98 4.62 -5.58 -1.47
N ASN A 99 5.74 -5.38 -0.79
CA ASN A 99 7.05 -5.29 -1.43
C ASN A 99 7.68 -6.68 -1.53
N ALA A 100 7.52 -7.31 -2.69
CA ALA A 100 7.97 -8.68 -2.94
C ALA A 100 9.49 -8.83 -2.80
N ARG A 101 10.26 -7.78 -3.11
CA ARG A 101 11.72 -7.78 -3.00
C ARG A 101 12.18 -7.93 -1.55
N THR A 102 11.47 -7.32 -0.61
CA THR A 102 11.82 -7.35 0.82
C THR A 102 11.06 -8.43 1.59
N GLY A 103 10.05 -9.07 0.99
CA GLY A 103 9.21 -10.07 1.65
C GLY A 103 8.33 -9.46 2.75
N HIS A 104 8.04 -8.17 2.66
CA HIS A 104 7.24 -7.42 3.62
C HIS A 104 6.10 -6.67 2.93
N GLY A 105 5.10 -6.30 3.70
CA GLY A 105 3.97 -5.51 3.22
C GLY A 105 3.21 -4.89 4.38
N ALA A 106 2.10 -4.22 4.09
CA ALA A 106 1.29 -3.57 5.10
C ALA A 106 -0.20 -3.75 4.77
N LEU A 107 -1.02 -3.62 5.81
CA LEU A 107 -2.47 -3.67 5.72
C LEU A 107 -3.04 -2.32 6.12
N THR A 108 -4.06 -1.89 5.39
CA THR A 108 -4.92 -0.76 5.76
C THR A 108 -6.35 -1.24 5.72
N TRP A 109 -7.07 -1.11 6.82
CA TRP A 109 -8.49 -1.42 6.91
C TRP A 109 -9.27 -0.15 7.21
N LEU A 110 -10.41 0.01 6.56
CA LEU A 110 -11.34 1.10 6.83
C LEU A 110 -12.78 0.72 6.54
N VAL A 111 -13.69 1.52 7.08
CA VAL A 111 -15.11 1.51 6.78
C VAL A 111 -15.40 2.75 5.94
N PRO A 112 -15.76 2.61 4.65
CA PRO A 112 -16.08 3.77 3.84
C PRO A 112 -17.26 4.56 4.39
N GLN A 113 -17.23 5.87 4.18
CA GLN A 113 -18.32 6.75 4.58
C GLN A 113 -19.64 6.30 3.94
N GLY A 114 -20.72 6.24 4.73
CA GLY A 114 -22.02 5.74 4.27
C GLY A 114 -22.13 4.21 4.20
N SER A 115 -21.14 3.47 4.70
CA SER A 115 -21.23 2.04 4.92
C SER A 115 -22.43 1.69 5.80
N THR A 116 -23.01 0.51 5.55
CA THR A 116 -24.08 -0.08 6.37
C THR A 116 -23.55 -1.02 7.46
N ALA A 117 -22.22 -1.08 7.64
CA ALA A 117 -21.59 -1.87 8.68
C ALA A 117 -22.09 -1.45 10.07
N ARG A 118 -22.40 -2.43 10.92
CA ARG A 118 -22.79 -2.19 12.31
C ARG A 118 -21.58 -2.38 13.20
N LEU A 119 -20.76 -1.34 13.29
CA LEU A 119 -19.54 -1.31 14.07
C LEU A 119 -19.62 -0.19 15.11
N ASP A 120 -18.77 -0.28 16.13
CA ASP A 120 -18.57 0.83 17.06
C ASP A 120 -18.09 2.08 16.27
N PRO A 121 -18.71 3.26 16.45
CA PRO A 121 -18.32 4.48 15.73
C PRO A 121 -16.84 4.82 15.91
N SER A 122 -16.26 4.60 17.09
CA SER A 122 -14.84 4.86 17.34
C SER A 122 -13.91 3.99 16.48
N VAL A 123 -14.40 2.83 16.04
CA VAL A 123 -13.71 1.93 15.11
C VAL A 123 -14.00 2.31 13.67
N ALA A 124 -15.23 2.67 13.33
CA ALA A 124 -15.66 2.97 11.96
C ALA A 124 -15.09 4.30 11.43
N ASP A 125 -14.91 5.29 12.29
CA ASP A 125 -14.48 6.64 11.91
C ASP A 125 -12.96 6.78 11.70
N GLN A 126 -12.22 5.66 11.78
CA GLN A 126 -10.78 5.64 11.69
C GLN A 126 -10.27 4.76 10.55
N VAL A 127 -9.14 5.16 9.99
CA VAL A 127 -8.30 4.27 9.18
C VAL A 127 -7.41 3.49 10.14
N TRP A 128 -7.40 2.18 9.99
CA TRP A 128 -6.57 1.28 10.77
C TRP A 128 -5.47 0.72 9.91
N ILE A 129 -4.24 0.74 10.42
CA ILE A 129 -3.09 0.14 9.74
C ILE A 129 -2.52 -0.97 10.61
N SER A 130 -1.91 -1.97 9.97
CA SER A 130 -1.26 -3.06 10.69
C SER A 130 -0.24 -2.52 11.69
N ASP A 131 -0.10 -3.20 12.81
CA ASP A 131 0.90 -2.91 13.83
C ASP A 131 1.77 -4.15 14.07
N ASN A 132 3.08 -3.98 13.86
CA ASN A 132 4.10 -4.98 14.04
C ASN A 132 4.92 -4.64 15.29
N PRO A 133 4.78 -5.40 16.40
CA PRO A 133 5.56 -5.18 17.61
C PRO A 133 7.05 -5.51 17.42
N THR A 134 7.38 -6.28 16.39
CA THR A 134 8.75 -6.68 16.02
C THR A 134 9.06 -6.20 14.60
N PRO A 135 9.18 -4.88 14.37
CA PRO A 135 9.45 -4.33 13.05
C PRO A 135 10.79 -4.82 12.50
N PRO A 136 10.96 -4.89 11.17
CA PRO A 136 12.27 -5.16 10.59
C PRO A 136 13.30 -4.10 11.03
N SER A 137 14.58 -4.46 11.06
CA SER A 137 15.66 -3.54 11.46
C SER A 137 15.96 -2.49 10.38
N VAL A 138 15.70 -2.82 9.12
CA VAL A 138 15.82 -1.94 7.94
C VAL A 138 14.42 -1.62 7.45
N ASP A 139 14.19 -0.41 6.94
CA ASP A 139 12.91 -0.08 6.32
C ASP A 139 12.68 -0.95 5.07
N PRO A 140 11.56 -1.69 4.99
CA PRO A 140 11.28 -2.55 3.85
C PRO A 140 10.72 -1.81 2.63
N GLU A 141 10.55 -0.48 2.72
CA GLU A 141 10.12 0.40 1.62
C GLU A 141 8.77 -0.04 1.04
N VAL A 142 7.79 -0.28 1.91
CA VAL A 142 6.43 -0.66 1.50
C VAL A 142 5.67 0.61 1.12
N VAL A 143 5.36 0.75 -0.17
CA VAL A 143 4.65 1.91 -0.73
C VAL A 143 3.21 1.95 -0.22
N ALA A 144 2.77 3.06 0.37
CA ALA A 144 1.39 3.25 0.83
C ALA A 144 0.47 3.78 -0.29
N ASP A 145 1.03 4.62 -1.17
CA ASP A 145 0.34 5.20 -2.31
C ASP A 145 1.27 5.14 -3.53
N PRO A 146 0.90 4.47 -4.64
CA PRO A 146 1.75 4.43 -5.82
C PRO A 146 1.76 5.75 -6.60
N CYS A 147 0.78 6.63 -6.40
CA CYS A 147 0.68 7.93 -7.08
C CYS A 147 1.51 9.01 -6.39
N VAL A 148 1.78 8.86 -5.10
CA VAL A 148 2.58 9.79 -4.29
C VAL A 148 3.57 8.95 -3.51
N PRO A 149 4.89 9.17 -3.59
CA PRO A 149 5.93 8.28 -3.01
C PRO A 149 5.94 8.30 -1.47
N ARG A 150 4.85 7.85 -0.86
CA ARG A 150 4.63 7.69 0.57
C ARG A 150 4.83 6.23 0.90
N TYR A 151 5.48 5.99 2.02
CA TYR A 151 5.77 4.65 2.51
C TYR A 151 5.04 4.43 3.83
N HIS A 152 4.64 3.18 4.06
CA HIS A 152 4.18 2.78 5.37
C HIS A 152 5.32 2.91 6.38
N HIS A 153 5.02 3.41 7.57
CA HIS A 153 5.96 3.35 8.69
C HIS A 153 6.42 1.90 8.87
N ARG A 154 7.73 1.67 9.07
CA ARG A 154 8.32 0.37 9.37
C ARG A 154 7.57 -0.48 10.41
N ARG A 155 7.03 0.12 11.48
CA ARG A 155 6.21 -0.55 12.50
C ARG A 155 4.85 -0.99 12.01
N SER A 156 4.43 -0.52 10.86
CA SER A 156 3.21 -0.96 10.20
C SER A 156 3.43 -2.08 9.19
N THR A 157 4.69 -2.47 8.97
CA THR A 157 5.05 -3.50 7.99
C THR A 157 5.14 -4.89 8.62
N LEU A 158 4.66 -5.89 7.91
CA LEU A 158 4.55 -7.28 8.35
C LEU A 158 5.26 -8.19 7.35
N PRO A 159 5.83 -9.32 7.81
CA PRO A 159 6.31 -10.37 6.91
C PRO A 159 5.14 -10.98 6.12
N VAL A 160 5.40 -11.38 4.87
CA VAL A 160 4.39 -11.93 3.94
C VAL A 160 3.57 -13.09 4.50
N GLY A 161 4.15 -13.93 5.38
CA GLY A 161 3.42 -15.01 6.04
C GLY A 161 2.28 -14.52 6.93
N LEU A 162 2.49 -13.43 7.68
CA LEU A 162 1.45 -12.82 8.52
C LEU A 162 0.40 -12.10 7.68
N LEU A 163 0.82 -11.43 6.59
CA LEU A 163 -0.11 -10.82 5.63
C LEU A 163 -1.05 -11.88 5.04
N ARG A 164 -0.49 -13.00 4.56
CA ARG A 164 -1.28 -14.11 4.02
C ARG A 164 -2.30 -14.62 5.03
N ALA A 165 -1.89 -14.82 6.28
CA ALA A 165 -2.78 -15.27 7.34
C ALA A 165 -3.93 -14.29 7.61
N ALA A 166 -3.65 -12.99 7.71
CA ALA A 166 -4.64 -11.95 7.97
C ALA A 166 -5.61 -11.76 6.78
N VAL A 167 -5.11 -11.72 5.55
CA VAL A 167 -5.96 -11.61 4.35
C VAL A 167 -6.84 -12.85 4.18
N THR A 168 -6.29 -14.04 4.45
CA THR A 168 -7.06 -15.30 4.46
C THR A 168 -8.19 -15.27 5.48
N GLU A 169 -7.90 -14.81 6.70
CA GLU A 169 -8.92 -14.64 7.75
C GLU A 169 -10.03 -13.68 7.32
N PHE A 170 -9.67 -12.48 6.85
CA PHE A 170 -10.63 -11.47 6.37
C PHE A 170 -11.55 -12.02 5.29
N CYS A 171 -11.00 -12.73 4.31
CA CYS A 171 -11.77 -13.30 3.22
C CYS A 171 -12.66 -14.47 3.66
N ARG A 172 -12.20 -15.31 4.61
CA ARG A 172 -12.95 -16.47 5.10
C ARG A 172 -14.06 -16.11 6.06
N SER A 173 -13.86 -15.11 6.93
CA SER A 173 -14.85 -14.74 7.94
C SER A 173 -16.14 -14.21 7.31
N ARG A 174 -16.04 -13.57 6.13
CA ARG A 174 -17.15 -12.92 5.43
C ARG A 174 -17.88 -11.86 6.27
N THR A 175 -17.25 -11.39 7.35
CA THR A 175 -17.83 -10.37 8.23
C THR A 175 -17.46 -8.95 7.81
N GLY A 176 -16.29 -8.80 7.17
CA GLY A 176 -15.70 -7.50 6.89
C GLY A 176 -15.01 -6.84 8.09
N ASP A 177 -14.97 -7.53 9.24
CA ASP A 177 -14.23 -7.05 10.41
C ASP A 177 -12.73 -7.06 10.13
N ARG A 178 -11.99 -6.26 10.92
CA ARG A 178 -10.53 -6.33 10.94
C ARG A 178 -10.08 -7.74 11.33
N PRO A 179 -9.18 -8.37 10.56
CA PRO A 179 -8.64 -9.68 10.94
C PRO A 179 -7.85 -9.59 12.25
N GLY A 180 -8.06 -10.55 13.14
CA GLY A 180 -7.44 -10.62 14.47
C GLY A 180 -6.04 -11.27 14.48
N ARG A 181 -5.57 -11.81 13.36
CA ARG A 181 -4.21 -12.37 13.21
C ARG A 181 -3.09 -11.33 13.33
N VAL A 182 -3.42 -10.04 13.27
CA VAL A 182 -2.48 -8.93 13.40
C VAL A 182 -3.02 -7.88 14.36
N SER A 183 -2.11 -7.12 14.96
CA SER A 183 -2.46 -5.93 15.73
C SER A 183 -2.72 -4.75 14.78
N TRP A 184 -3.45 -3.76 15.29
CA TRP A 184 -3.85 -2.59 14.53
C TRP A 184 -3.57 -1.32 15.33
N THR A 185 -3.17 -0.27 14.64
CA THR A 185 -3.11 1.09 15.19
C THR A 185 -3.92 2.05 14.31
N ALA A 186 -4.30 3.19 14.88
CA ALA A 186 -4.93 4.26 14.13
C ALA A 186 -3.90 4.90 13.18
N GLY A 187 -4.32 5.19 11.95
CA GLY A 187 -3.47 5.72 10.89
C GLY A 187 -4.22 6.60 9.90
N ASP A 188 -3.59 6.83 8.75
CA ASP A 188 -4.23 7.40 7.58
C ASP A 188 -3.97 6.57 6.31
N LEU A 189 -4.65 6.91 5.22
CA LEU A 189 -4.50 6.21 3.94
C LEU A 189 -3.09 6.33 3.33
N GLY A 190 -2.29 7.27 3.81
CA GLY A 190 -0.90 7.46 3.40
C GLY A 190 0.09 6.56 4.15
N GLY A 191 -0.40 5.64 4.98
CA GLY A 191 0.43 4.67 5.71
C GLY A 191 1.08 5.21 6.97
N ARG A 192 0.75 6.45 7.36
CA ARG A 192 1.25 7.09 8.58
C ARG A 192 0.46 6.60 9.80
N ARG A 193 1.17 6.40 10.91
CA ARG A 193 0.59 6.09 12.22
C ARG A 193 0.22 7.36 12.98
N LEU A 194 -0.90 7.33 13.71
CA LEU A 194 -1.32 8.45 14.57
C LEU A 194 -0.78 8.35 16.00
N ASP A 195 -0.27 7.18 16.39
CA ASP A 195 0.34 6.94 17.71
C ASP A 195 1.83 7.31 17.77
N THR A 196 2.38 7.82 16.67
CA THR A 196 3.78 8.28 16.61
C THR A 196 3.85 9.80 16.78
N PRO A 197 4.61 10.31 17.76
CA PRO A 197 4.62 11.72 18.13
C PRO A 197 5.29 12.61 17.07
N THR A 198 6.13 12.04 16.22
CA THR A 198 6.76 12.74 15.11
C THR A 198 5.93 12.48 13.87
N ARG A 199 5.50 13.56 13.20
CA ARG A 199 5.03 13.44 11.82
C ARG A 199 6.22 12.87 11.05
N GLU A 200 6.13 11.61 10.62
CA GLU A 200 7.05 11.06 9.64
C GLU A 200 6.78 11.81 8.34
N GLU A 201 7.34 13.01 8.25
CA GLU A 201 7.55 13.66 6.99
C GLU A 201 8.65 12.83 6.33
N TYR A 202 8.23 11.83 5.56
CA TYR A 202 8.94 11.54 4.32
C TYR A 202 8.81 12.81 3.47
N VAL A 203 9.56 13.86 3.86
CA VAL A 203 9.86 14.96 2.97
C VAL A 203 10.67 14.27 1.89
N THR A 204 10.01 13.92 0.81
CA THR A 204 10.72 13.93 -0.45
C THR A 204 11.18 15.36 -0.60
N HIS A 205 12.39 15.65 -0.11
CA HIS A 205 12.99 16.97 -0.31
C HIS A 205 12.87 17.24 -1.81
N CYS A 206 12.42 18.44 -2.17
CA CYS A 206 12.56 18.85 -3.55
C CYS A 206 14.06 18.87 -3.85
N GLN A 207 14.52 17.81 -4.48
CA GLN A 207 15.89 17.65 -4.94
C GLN A 207 16.03 18.14 -6.38
N ASP A 208 15.05 18.89 -6.89
CA ASP A 208 15.18 19.61 -8.15
C ASP A 208 16.25 20.69 -7.96
N PRO A 209 17.42 20.58 -8.61
CA PRO A 209 18.49 21.57 -8.48
C PRO A 209 18.10 22.94 -9.07
N TRP A 210 16.94 23.05 -9.71
CA TRP A 210 16.38 24.27 -10.27
C TRP A 210 15.23 24.84 -9.44
N CYS A 211 14.88 24.20 -8.31
CA CYS A 211 13.87 24.75 -7.44
C CYS A 211 14.40 25.99 -6.70
N GLU A 212 13.76 27.13 -6.94
CA GLU A 212 14.11 28.40 -6.30
C GLU A 212 13.49 28.57 -4.90
N ASN A 213 12.70 27.60 -4.43
CA ASN A 213 12.07 27.69 -3.12
C ASN A 213 13.12 27.41 -2.02
N PRO A 214 13.46 28.42 -1.19
CA PRO A 214 14.53 28.29 -0.20
C PRO A 214 14.13 27.46 1.02
N GLU A 215 12.86 27.06 1.14
CA GLU A 215 12.41 26.25 2.27
C GLU A 215 12.86 24.79 2.12
N PRO A 216 13.64 24.22 3.07
CA PRO A 216 14.19 22.87 2.94
C PRO A 216 13.15 21.73 2.95
N ALA A 217 11.87 22.05 3.16
CA ALA A 217 10.78 21.09 3.29
C ALA A 217 9.51 21.55 2.55
N HIS A 218 9.60 21.82 1.25
CA HIS A 218 8.41 22.05 0.43
C HIS A 218 8.02 20.79 -0.37
N PRO A 219 6.72 20.56 -0.64
CA PRO A 219 6.26 19.42 -1.42
C PRO A 219 6.79 19.48 -2.86
N HIS A 220 6.94 18.31 -3.50
CA HIS A 220 7.26 18.21 -4.93
C HIS A 220 6.24 18.99 -5.77
N HIS A 221 6.75 19.74 -6.75
CA HIS A 221 5.95 20.40 -7.79
C HIS A 221 5.35 19.37 -8.75
#